data_AF-A0A9P5LIP1-F1
#
_entry.id   AF-A0A9P5LIP1-F1
#
_cell.length_a   1.000
_cell.length_b   1.000
_cell.length_c   1.000
_cell.angle_alpha   90.00
_cell.angle_beta   90.00
_cell.angle_gamma   90.00
#
_symmetry.space_group_name_H-M   'P 1'
#
loop_
_entity.id
_entity.type
_entity.pdbx_description
1 polymer ?
#
loop_
_entity_poly.entity_id
_entity_poly.type
_entity_poly.pdbx_seq_one_letter_code
_entity_poly.pdbx_strand_id
1 'polypeptide(L)'
;MANSSVELMLISDKKPQHPLFPYLPPPTKTLRTYRRAILGRKHLFAESDSGLAQYFVKNPIPNKHADKWKPVFYRGDNPKYTPTTKAIGRARRTGFWDSFRIELGDGVEEVLQNKRRIRERKWYKTKQKFRKWFCMEPTPPKKPLEDTQEVKGLVMPMRMRRVDFMTRRLEWKMGGETYTWTGTRRFLPNWSKRWKGVSHDLKLVNSDKVVIATFEKERWASFKKAQKTPEDSANKKRSHIGTISIYPSAFPSNSSCINHAKETEEQYRLDPTKKPKPKKHTKYINFDGPHSGELTEEMIVFSCWMAIEAEHRLRYKILDVLHEVAEIVGG
;
A
#
# COMPACT_ATOMS: atom_id res chain seq x y z
N MET A 1 -30.98 18.52 72.39
CA MET A 1 -31.04 19.00 70.98
C MET A 1 -29.72 18.65 70.34
N ALA A 2 -29.74 17.61 69.49
CA ALA A 2 -28.58 17.06 68.82
C ALA A 2 -28.32 17.86 67.54
N ASN A 3 -27.08 18.30 67.31
CA ASN A 3 -26.64 18.75 66.00
C ASN A 3 -25.34 18.03 65.62
N SER A 4 -25.50 17.24 64.57
CA SER A 4 -24.57 16.35 63.92
C SER A 4 -23.43 17.13 63.24
N SER A 5 -22.19 16.71 63.51
CA SER A 5 -21.02 17.05 62.69
C SER A 5 -21.19 16.46 61.30
N VAL A 6 -20.99 17.26 60.26
CA VAL A 6 -20.96 16.81 58.86
C VAL A 6 -19.50 16.64 58.46
N GLU A 7 -19.10 15.39 58.32
CA GLU A 7 -17.78 14.95 57.86
C GLU A 7 -17.75 15.01 56.31
N LEU A 8 -16.95 15.93 55.77
CA LEU A 8 -16.73 16.07 54.32
C LEU A 8 -15.77 14.95 53.86
N MET A 9 -16.33 13.84 53.37
CA MET A 9 -15.57 12.83 52.64
C MET A 9 -15.14 13.37 51.26
N LEU A 10 -13.83 13.60 51.12
CA LEU A 10 -13.14 13.76 49.84
C LEU A 10 -13.25 12.44 49.03
N ILE A 11 -14.17 12.41 48.07
CA ILE A 11 -14.22 11.35 47.05
C ILE A 11 -13.06 11.58 46.08
N SER A 12 -11.98 10.83 46.30
CA SER A 12 -10.87 10.69 45.37
C SER A 12 -11.37 10.02 44.08
N ASP A 13 -11.43 10.79 43.00
CA ASP A 13 -11.67 10.32 41.63
C ASP A 13 -10.51 9.41 41.17
N LYS A 14 -10.50 8.16 41.63
CA LYS A 14 -9.70 7.09 41.03
C LYS A 14 -10.34 6.72 39.70
N LYS A 15 -9.82 7.33 38.63
CA LYS A 15 -9.98 6.90 37.24
C LYS A 15 -9.87 5.36 37.16
N PRO A 16 -10.86 4.64 36.61
CA PRO A 16 -10.77 3.20 36.47
C PRO A 16 -9.60 2.85 35.55
N GLN A 17 -8.60 2.18 36.10
CA GLN A 17 -7.52 1.58 35.34
C GLN A 17 -8.13 0.53 34.41
N HIS A 18 -8.15 0.84 33.11
CA HIS A 18 -8.50 -0.11 32.07
C HIS A 18 -7.56 -1.32 32.11
N PRO A 19 -8.04 -2.52 31.76
CA PRO A 19 -7.31 -3.76 31.97
C PRO A 19 -6.01 -3.81 31.17
N LEU A 20 -5.00 -4.40 31.81
CA LEU A 20 -3.63 -4.66 31.37
C LEU A 20 -3.53 -5.02 29.88
N PHE A 21 -3.10 -4.05 29.07
CA PHE A 21 -2.52 -4.31 27.75
C PHE A 21 -0.99 -4.35 27.91
N PRO A 22 -0.26 -5.16 27.12
CA PRO A 22 1.19 -5.08 27.10
C PRO A 22 1.57 -3.64 26.77
N TYR A 23 2.41 -3.03 27.62
CA TYR A 23 2.95 -1.70 27.41
C TYR A 23 3.65 -1.68 26.05
N LEU A 24 2.98 -1.10 25.05
CA LEU A 24 3.58 -0.94 23.73
C LEU A 24 4.66 0.13 23.84
N PRO A 25 5.88 -0.14 23.37
CA PRO A 25 6.93 0.87 23.35
C PRO A 25 6.47 2.08 22.50
N PRO A 26 7.04 3.27 22.74
CA PRO A 26 6.80 4.41 21.87
C PRO A 26 7.14 4.05 20.42
N PRO A 27 6.35 4.52 19.43
CA PRO A 27 6.62 4.21 18.03
C PRO A 27 7.92 4.88 17.59
N THR A 28 8.78 4.11 16.91
CA THR A 28 10.02 4.61 16.30
C THR A 28 9.72 5.64 15.22
N LYS A 29 8.64 5.43 14.47
CA LYS A 29 8.27 6.30 13.35
C LYS A 29 6.77 6.49 13.27
N THR A 30 6.35 7.70 12.94
CA THR A 30 4.94 8.04 12.76
C THR A 30 4.76 8.82 11.48
N LEU A 31 3.88 8.35 10.59
CA LEU A 31 3.58 8.98 9.31
C LEU A 31 2.09 9.28 9.20
N ARG A 32 1.77 10.53 8.92
CA ARG A 32 0.42 10.99 8.57
C ARG A 32 0.15 10.66 7.12
N THR A 33 -0.99 10.01 6.90
CA THR A 33 -1.46 9.60 5.58
C THR A 33 -2.46 10.62 5.06
N TYR A 34 -2.26 11.06 3.82
CA TYR A 34 -3.18 11.99 3.16
C TYR A 34 -3.59 11.49 1.79
N ARG A 35 -4.79 11.90 1.38
CA ARG A 35 -5.35 11.70 0.06
C ARG A 35 -5.30 13.00 -0.74
N ARG A 36 -4.97 12.89 -2.02
CA ARG A 36 -4.96 13.99 -2.98
C ARG A 36 -5.62 13.58 -4.30
N ALA A 37 -6.12 14.61 -4.98
CA ALA A 37 -6.79 14.53 -6.27
C ALA A 37 -8.10 13.74 -6.21
N ILE A 38 -8.90 13.92 -7.26
CA ILE A 38 -10.21 13.31 -7.42
C ILE A 38 -10.10 11.79 -7.24
N LEU A 39 -11.04 11.22 -6.49
CA LEU A 39 -11.18 9.78 -6.23
C LEU A 39 -9.97 9.08 -5.55
N GLY A 40 -8.96 9.83 -5.09
CA GLY A 40 -7.79 9.25 -4.42
C GLY A 40 -6.72 8.74 -5.40
N ARG A 41 -6.54 9.44 -6.53
CA ARG A 41 -5.47 9.13 -7.50
C ARG A 41 -4.06 9.27 -6.92
N LYS A 42 -3.91 10.04 -5.84
CA LYS A 42 -2.62 10.32 -5.19
C LYS A 42 -2.77 10.15 -3.69
N HIS A 43 -1.81 9.47 -3.07
CA HIS A 43 -1.69 9.40 -1.62
C HIS A 43 -0.25 9.74 -1.22
N LEU A 44 -0.08 10.28 -0.03
CA LEU A 44 1.22 10.67 0.48
C LEU A 44 1.31 10.37 1.98
N PHE A 45 2.51 10.05 2.43
CA PHE A 45 2.86 9.75 3.80
C PHE A 45 3.94 10.74 4.23
N ALA A 46 3.68 11.52 5.28
CA ALA A 46 4.59 12.55 5.77
C ALA A 46 4.65 12.51 7.30
N GLU A 47 5.80 12.82 7.89
CA GLU A 47 5.96 12.86 9.35
C GLU A 47 5.16 14.02 9.99
N SER A 48 4.95 15.11 9.23
CA SER A 48 4.25 16.30 9.71
C SER A 48 3.29 16.91 8.67
N ASP A 49 2.39 17.79 9.13
CA ASP A 49 1.42 18.51 8.29
C ASP A 49 2.04 19.55 7.36
N SER A 50 3.30 19.94 7.58
CA SER A 50 4.01 20.91 6.75
C SER A 50 5.20 20.29 6.00
N GLY A 51 5.62 19.08 6.41
CA GLY A 51 6.78 18.40 5.85
C GLY A 51 6.57 17.84 4.44
N LEU A 52 7.71 17.58 3.78
CA LEU A 52 7.78 16.82 2.54
C LEU A 52 7.27 15.40 2.78
N ALA A 53 6.64 14.81 1.77
CA ALA A 53 6.24 13.42 1.86
C ALA A 53 7.46 12.50 1.77
N GLN A 54 7.56 11.56 2.70
CA GLN A 54 8.58 10.52 2.67
C GLN A 54 8.21 9.41 1.70
N TYR A 55 6.91 9.13 1.56
CA TYR A 55 6.41 8.20 0.56
C TYR A 55 5.22 8.75 -0.19
N PHE A 56 5.11 8.35 -1.45
CA PHE A 56 4.05 8.78 -2.35
C PHE A 56 3.49 7.60 -3.14
N VAL A 57 2.16 7.51 -3.24
CA VAL A 57 1.48 6.49 -4.05
C VAL A 57 0.72 7.16 -5.18
N LYS A 58 1.00 6.71 -6.41
CA LYS A 58 0.18 7.02 -7.58
C LYS A 58 -0.77 5.86 -7.86
N ASN A 59 -2.05 6.08 -7.60
CA ASN A 59 -3.11 5.11 -7.80
C ASN A 59 -3.80 5.36 -9.16
N PRO A 60 -3.72 4.43 -10.14
CA PRO A 60 -4.50 4.56 -11.37
C PRO A 60 -5.98 4.37 -11.06
N ILE A 61 -6.84 5.30 -11.48
CA ILE A 61 -8.30 5.25 -11.33
C ILE A 61 -8.92 5.69 -12.66
N PRO A 62 -9.91 4.99 -13.23
CA PRO A 62 -10.76 3.94 -12.61
C PRO A 62 -10.19 2.50 -12.63
N ASN A 63 -10.75 1.65 -11.77
CA ASN A 63 -10.21 0.32 -11.41
C ASN A 63 -10.97 -0.86 -12.06
N LYS A 64 -11.60 -0.64 -13.23
CA LYS A 64 -12.60 -1.56 -13.82
C LYS A 64 -12.10 -3.00 -13.92
N HIS A 65 -10.85 -3.21 -14.31
CA HIS A 65 -10.25 -4.55 -14.42
C HIS A 65 -9.01 -4.69 -13.53
N ALA A 66 -8.80 -5.91 -13.00
CA ALA A 66 -7.70 -6.21 -12.08
C ALA A 66 -6.31 -6.00 -12.70
N ASP A 67 -6.19 -6.18 -14.02
CA ASP A 67 -4.97 -5.99 -14.79
C ASP A 67 -4.62 -4.51 -15.05
N LYS A 68 -5.61 -3.61 -15.00
CA LYS A 68 -5.43 -2.17 -15.15
C LYS A 68 -5.01 -1.51 -13.84
N TRP A 69 -5.36 -2.09 -12.69
CA TRP A 69 -4.94 -1.58 -11.39
C TRP A 69 -3.46 -1.91 -11.10
N LYS A 70 -2.61 -0.90 -11.31
CA LYS A 70 -1.15 -0.96 -11.17
C LYS A 70 -0.62 0.28 -10.45
N PRO A 71 -0.87 0.42 -9.14
CA PRO A 71 -0.34 1.54 -8.38
C PRO A 71 1.18 1.48 -8.33
N VAL A 72 1.80 2.66 -8.32
CA VAL A 72 3.24 2.82 -8.17
C VAL A 72 3.52 3.54 -6.86
N PHE A 73 4.44 2.99 -6.10
CA PHE A 73 4.92 3.47 -4.82
C PHE A 73 6.30 4.09 -4.99
N TYR A 74 6.47 5.27 -4.39
CA TYR A 74 7.64 6.10 -4.53
C TYR A 74 8.21 6.45 -3.16
N ARG A 75 9.54 6.49 -3.09
CA ARG A 75 10.29 7.08 -1.96
C ARG A 75 10.56 8.54 -2.31
N GLY A 76 10.10 9.45 -1.45
CA GLY A 76 10.13 10.90 -1.66
C GLY A 76 8.76 11.49 -2.02
N ASP A 77 8.75 12.80 -2.27
CA ASP A 77 7.54 13.56 -2.54
C ASP A 77 7.05 13.37 -3.99
N ASN A 78 6.04 14.13 -4.42
CA ASN A 78 5.37 13.97 -5.69
C ASN A 78 6.35 13.95 -6.88
N PRO A 79 6.45 12.81 -7.60
CA PRO A 79 7.47 12.60 -8.64
C PRO A 79 7.31 13.52 -9.86
N LYS A 80 6.20 14.28 -9.95
CA LYS A 80 6.03 15.31 -10.99
C LYS A 80 6.90 16.54 -10.74
N TYR A 81 7.13 16.90 -9.48
CA TYR A 81 7.82 18.13 -9.09
C TYR A 81 9.18 17.86 -8.43
N THR A 82 9.38 16.64 -7.93
CA THR A 82 10.58 16.25 -7.20
C THR A 82 11.31 15.18 -8.02
N PRO A 83 12.41 15.53 -8.74
CA PRO A 83 13.13 14.59 -9.58
C PRO A 83 13.95 13.56 -8.79
N THR A 84 14.23 13.84 -7.51
CA THR A 84 14.92 12.92 -6.60
C THR A 84 14.04 11.76 -6.13
N THR A 85 12.72 11.84 -6.36
CA THR A 85 11.77 10.81 -5.99
C THR A 85 11.94 9.57 -6.86
N LYS A 86 12.19 8.42 -6.22
CA LYS A 86 12.42 7.14 -6.91
C LYS A 86 11.25 6.19 -6.79
N ALA A 87 10.96 5.43 -7.85
CA ALA A 87 9.91 4.41 -7.81
C ALA A 87 10.44 3.12 -7.19
N ILE A 88 10.01 2.83 -5.96
CA ILE A 88 10.51 1.70 -5.16
C ILE A 88 9.51 0.55 -5.07
N GLY A 89 8.29 0.72 -5.58
CA GLY A 89 7.29 -0.32 -5.48
C GLY A 89 6.22 -0.26 -6.56
N ARG A 90 5.67 -1.42 -6.89
CA ARG A 90 4.49 -1.53 -7.73
C ARG A 90 3.65 -2.70 -7.26
N ALA A 91 2.34 -2.52 -7.26
CA ALA A 91 1.42 -3.63 -7.03
C ALA A 91 0.60 -3.95 -8.28
N ARG A 92 0.03 -5.15 -8.30
CA ARG A 92 -1.03 -5.57 -9.21
C ARG A 92 -2.01 -6.42 -8.45
N ARG A 93 -3.29 -6.23 -8.72
CA ARG A 93 -4.36 -7.08 -8.19
C ARG A 93 -4.48 -8.35 -9.03
N THR A 94 -4.68 -9.48 -8.37
CA THR A 94 -4.85 -10.80 -9.03
C THR A 94 -6.27 -11.33 -8.97
N GLY A 95 -7.08 -10.91 -7.99
CA GLY A 95 -8.46 -11.34 -7.78
C GLY A 95 -9.33 -10.22 -7.20
N PHE A 96 -10.39 -10.55 -6.45
CA PHE A 96 -11.32 -9.61 -5.85
C PHE A 96 -10.74 -8.89 -4.61
N TRP A 97 -9.90 -7.86 -4.80
CA TRP A 97 -9.29 -7.04 -3.71
C TRP A 97 -8.74 -7.86 -2.53
N ASP A 98 -8.38 -9.10 -2.83
CA ASP A 98 -8.09 -10.20 -1.92
C ASP A 98 -6.64 -10.65 -2.05
N SER A 99 -6.04 -10.50 -3.23
CA SER A 99 -4.69 -10.96 -3.51
C SER A 99 -3.97 -9.96 -4.41
N PHE A 100 -2.80 -9.55 -3.94
CA PHE A 100 -1.94 -8.54 -4.53
C PHE A 100 -0.55 -9.15 -4.77
N ARG A 101 -0.03 -8.90 -5.97
CA ARG A 101 1.38 -9.15 -6.31
C ARG A 101 2.11 -7.83 -6.22
N ILE A 102 3.19 -7.81 -5.45
CA ILE A 102 3.96 -6.61 -5.13
C ILE A 102 5.37 -6.84 -5.69
N GLU A 103 5.93 -5.85 -6.34
CA GLU A 103 7.34 -5.75 -6.70
C GLU A 103 7.89 -4.61 -5.83
N LEU A 104 8.89 -4.87 -4.99
CA LEU A 104 9.47 -3.91 -4.04
C LEU A 104 11.00 -3.81 -4.26
N GLY A 105 11.56 -2.60 -4.15
CA GLY A 105 12.98 -2.32 -4.28
C GLY A 105 13.29 -1.24 -5.31
N ASP A 106 14.54 -0.74 -5.31
CA ASP A 106 14.96 0.43 -6.10
C ASP A 106 14.98 0.15 -7.61
N GLY A 107 15.14 -1.12 -8.01
CA GLY A 107 15.11 -1.53 -9.42
C GLY A 107 13.72 -1.45 -10.05
N VAL A 108 12.66 -1.24 -9.26
CA VAL A 108 11.29 -1.14 -9.78
C VAL A 108 11.15 0.03 -10.76
N GLU A 109 11.88 1.12 -10.55
CA GLU A 109 11.91 2.25 -11.47
C GLU A 109 12.42 1.84 -12.86
N GLU A 110 13.55 1.13 -12.90
CA GLU A 110 14.15 0.62 -14.14
C GLU A 110 13.21 -0.35 -14.84
N VAL A 111 12.48 -1.18 -14.08
CA VAL A 111 11.43 -2.07 -14.62
C VAL A 111 10.30 -1.28 -15.28
N LEU A 112 9.88 -0.16 -14.68
CA LEU A 112 8.85 0.70 -15.25
C LEU A 112 9.34 1.39 -16.52
N GLN A 113 10.57 1.89 -16.54
CA GLN A 113 11.21 2.49 -17.72
C GLN A 113 11.34 1.46 -18.85
N ASN A 114 11.83 0.26 -18.57
CA ASN A 114 11.94 -0.83 -19.54
C ASN A 114 10.57 -1.24 -20.11
N LYS A 115 9.52 -1.32 -19.27
CA LYS A 115 8.15 -1.59 -19.75
C LYS A 115 7.63 -0.48 -20.65
N ARG A 116 7.99 0.78 -20.39
CA ARG A 116 7.68 1.93 -21.25
C ARG A 116 8.39 1.81 -22.60
N ARG A 117 9.71 1.59 -22.61
CA ARG A 117 10.52 1.39 -23.83
C ARG A 117 9.97 0.28 -24.72
N ILE A 118 9.65 -0.88 -24.13
CA ILE A 118 9.03 -2.01 -24.85
C ILE A 118 7.68 -1.61 -25.46
N ARG A 119 6.84 -0.87 -24.73
CA ARG A 119 5.53 -0.44 -25.22
C ARG A 119 5.68 0.53 -26.39
N GLU A 120 6.55 1.53 -26.26
CA GLU A 120 6.81 2.52 -27.31
C GLU A 120 7.34 1.84 -28.59
N ARG A 121 8.28 0.89 -28.46
CA ARG A 121 8.75 0.06 -29.58
C ARG A 121 7.64 -0.74 -30.25
N LYS A 122 6.81 -1.41 -29.46
CA LYS A 122 5.68 -2.20 -29.99
C LYS A 122 4.68 -1.30 -30.70
N TRP A 123 4.32 -0.17 -30.09
CA TRP A 123 3.37 0.77 -30.67
C TRP A 123 3.90 1.39 -31.96
N TYR A 124 5.19 1.74 -32.01
CA TYR A 124 5.85 2.18 -33.23
C TYR A 124 5.80 1.10 -34.32
N LYS A 125 6.18 -0.14 -34.02
CA LYS A 125 6.10 -1.26 -34.97
C LYS A 125 4.68 -1.47 -35.50
N THR A 126 3.67 -1.43 -34.63
CA THR A 126 2.26 -1.54 -35.03
C THR A 126 1.84 -0.38 -35.93
N LYS A 127 2.26 0.86 -35.60
CA LYS A 127 1.97 2.03 -36.42
C LYS A 127 2.62 1.95 -37.80
N GLN A 128 3.86 1.46 -37.91
CA GLN A 128 4.50 1.26 -39.21
C GLN A 128 3.81 0.16 -40.03
N LYS A 129 3.40 -0.94 -39.39
CA LYS A 129 2.60 -1.97 -40.06
C LYS A 129 1.28 -1.41 -40.59
N PHE A 130 0.58 -0.60 -39.80
CA PHE A 130 -0.64 0.07 -40.23
C PHE A 130 -0.37 1.01 -41.41
N ARG A 131 0.67 1.84 -41.35
CA ARG A 131 1.05 2.72 -42.48
C ARG A 131 1.35 1.95 -43.75
N LYS A 132 2.14 0.87 -43.65
CA LYS A 132 2.43 -0.03 -44.77
C LYS A 132 1.14 -0.63 -45.36
N TRP A 133 0.20 -1.02 -44.51
CA TRP A 133 -1.10 -1.53 -44.95
C TRP A 133 -1.95 -0.48 -45.69
N PHE A 134 -1.78 0.79 -45.36
CA PHE A 134 -2.37 1.93 -46.10
C PHE A 134 -1.47 2.50 -47.21
N CYS A 135 -0.45 1.76 -47.67
CA CYS A 135 0.52 2.20 -48.69
C CYS A 135 1.20 3.55 -48.38
N MET A 136 1.26 3.95 -47.10
CA MET A 136 1.91 5.17 -46.66
C MET A 136 3.39 4.92 -46.38
N GLU A 137 4.23 5.90 -46.71
CA GLU A 137 5.66 5.86 -46.44
C GLU A 137 6.00 5.71 -44.94
N PRO A 138 7.08 5.01 -44.60
CA PRO A 138 7.51 4.83 -43.22
C PRO A 138 7.98 6.16 -42.60
N THR A 139 7.47 6.50 -41.42
CA THR A 139 7.93 7.69 -40.69
C THR A 139 9.00 7.32 -39.66
N PRO A 140 10.14 8.02 -39.58
CA PRO A 140 11.11 7.80 -38.51
C PRO A 140 10.49 8.05 -37.12
N PRO A 141 11.00 7.40 -36.06
CA PRO A 141 10.49 7.60 -34.73
C PRO A 141 10.83 9.01 -34.23
N LYS A 142 9.87 9.72 -33.63
CA LYS A 142 10.07 11.09 -33.10
C LYS A 142 11.10 11.18 -31.97
N LYS A 143 11.41 10.06 -31.32
CA LYS A 143 12.43 9.92 -30.28
C LYS A 143 13.19 8.62 -30.54
N PRO A 144 14.51 8.56 -30.29
CA PRO A 144 15.27 7.34 -30.44
C PRO A 144 14.65 6.24 -29.58
N LEU A 145 14.42 5.07 -30.18
CA LEU A 145 13.85 3.93 -29.47
C LEU A 145 14.92 3.29 -28.60
N GLU A 146 15.04 3.73 -27.36
CA GLU A 146 16.01 3.19 -26.39
C GLU A 146 15.87 1.68 -26.16
N ASP A 147 17.00 0.99 -26.01
CA ASP A 147 17.06 -0.43 -25.68
C ASP A 147 16.64 -0.73 -24.25
N THR A 148 16.15 -1.96 -24.05
CA THR A 148 15.86 -2.45 -22.70
C THR A 148 17.17 -2.65 -21.99
N GLN A 149 17.33 -1.97 -20.85
CA GLN A 149 18.50 -2.09 -20.01
C GLN A 149 18.30 -3.22 -19.00
N GLU A 150 19.39 -3.78 -18.50
CA GLU A 150 19.35 -4.71 -17.39
C GLU A 150 18.95 -3.98 -16.11
N VAL A 151 18.27 -4.70 -15.21
CA VAL A 151 17.80 -4.14 -13.94
C VAL A 151 18.93 -4.29 -12.92
N LYS A 152 19.55 -3.18 -12.53
CA LYS A 152 20.66 -3.12 -11.59
C LYS A 152 20.17 -3.14 -10.14
N GLY A 153 19.10 -2.40 -9.83
CA GLY A 153 18.57 -2.28 -8.47
C GLY A 153 17.80 -3.51 -7.99
N LEU A 154 17.58 -3.59 -6.67
CA LEU A 154 16.78 -4.66 -6.06
C LEU A 154 15.34 -4.67 -6.62
N VAL A 155 14.84 -5.85 -6.98
CA VAL A 155 13.44 -6.12 -7.29
C VAL A 155 13.01 -7.42 -6.65
N MET A 156 12.41 -7.31 -5.47
CA MET A 156 11.90 -8.41 -4.68
C MET A 156 10.40 -8.60 -4.93
N PRO A 157 9.97 -9.75 -5.48
CA PRO A 157 8.55 -10.06 -5.62
C PRO A 157 7.96 -10.52 -4.28
N MET A 158 6.86 -9.92 -3.89
CA MET A 158 6.09 -10.30 -2.69
C MET A 158 4.63 -10.56 -3.05
N ARG A 159 3.96 -11.29 -2.16
CA ARG A 159 2.52 -11.55 -2.27
C ARG A 159 1.83 -11.15 -0.98
N MET A 160 0.81 -10.34 -1.11
CA MET A 160 -0.13 -10.05 -0.04
C MET A 160 -1.47 -10.71 -0.39
N ARG A 161 -2.06 -11.48 0.53
CA ARG A 161 -3.32 -12.17 0.30
C ARG A 161 -4.23 -12.11 1.51
N ARG A 162 -5.52 -12.20 1.26
CA ARG A 162 -6.54 -12.34 2.28
C ARG A 162 -6.56 -13.79 2.75
N VAL A 163 -6.66 -13.99 4.07
CA VAL A 163 -6.65 -15.33 4.68
C VAL A 163 -8.02 -15.97 4.51
N ASP A 164 -9.07 -15.26 4.93
CA ASP A 164 -10.44 -15.75 4.81
C ASP A 164 -11.33 -14.72 4.12
N PHE A 165 -12.26 -15.23 3.31
CA PHE A 165 -13.24 -14.41 2.59
C PHE A 165 -14.10 -13.53 3.53
N MET A 166 -14.32 -13.98 4.77
CA MET A 166 -15.10 -13.24 5.77
C MET A 166 -14.26 -12.38 6.73
N THR A 167 -12.94 -12.61 6.83
CA THR A 167 -12.08 -11.90 7.79
C THR A 167 -11.32 -10.77 7.11
N ARG A 168 -11.04 -9.68 7.84
CA ARG A 168 -10.24 -8.54 7.34
C ARG A 168 -8.76 -8.76 7.63
N ARG A 169 -8.27 -9.93 7.25
CA ARG A 169 -6.88 -10.34 7.48
C ARG A 169 -6.16 -10.34 6.16
N LEU A 170 -5.20 -9.44 6.00
CA LEU A 170 -4.31 -9.41 4.84
C LEU A 170 -2.92 -9.81 5.30
N GLU A 171 -2.41 -10.90 4.74
CA GLU A 171 -1.15 -11.50 5.08
C GLU A 171 -0.13 -11.35 3.98
N TRP A 172 1.10 -11.08 4.37
CA TRP A 172 2.28 -11.15 3.52
C TRP A 172 3.44 -11.76 4.31
N LYS A 173 4.44 -12.27 3.61
CA LYS A 173 5.62 -12.89 4.23
C LYS A 173 6.88 -12.14 3.83
N MET A 174 7.80 -11.99 4.77
CA MET A 174 9.11 -11.37 4.55
C MET A 174 10.08 -11.82 5.64
N GLY A 175 11.34 -12.11 5.29
CA GLY A 175 12.34 -12.51 6.30
C GLY A 175 11.95 -13.73 7.12
N GLY A 176 11.29 -14.73 6.50
CA GLY A 176 10.80 -15.93 7.20
C GLY A 176 9.55 -15.70 8.06
N GLU A 177 9.19 -14.46 8.38
CA GLU A 177 8.03 -14.12 9.19
C GLU A 177 6.77 -13.91 8.35
N THR A 178 5.61 -14.12 8.99
CA THR A 178 4.30 -13.78 8.42
C THR A 178 3.76 -12.55 9.12
N TYR A 179 3.46 -11.52 8.34
CA TYR A 179 2.88 -10.28 8.81
C TYR A 179 1.41 -10.20 8.43
N THR A 180 0.54 -9.93 9.40
CA THR A 180 -0.91 -9.91 9.23
C THR A 180 -1.49 -8.56 9.61
N TRP A 181 -2.03 -7.83 8.63
CA TRP A 181 -2.90 -6.69 8.87
C TRP A 181 -4.25 -7.18 9.38
N THR A 182 -4.68 -6.67 10.54
CA THR A 182 -5.96 -6.99 11.15
C THR A 182 -6.71 -5.70 11.52
N GLY A 183 -8.00 -5.64 11.20
CA GLY A 183 -8.85 -4.52 11.62
C GLY A 183 -9.07 -4.52 13.13
N THR A 184 -8.83 -3.39 13.79
CA THR A 184 -9.06 -3.24 15.23
C THR A 184 -10.35 -2.48 15.51
N ARG A 185 -11.18 -3.03 16.40
CA ARG A 185 -12.50 -2.47 16.77
C ARG A 185 -12.37 -1.24 17.71
N ARG A 186 -11.21 -0.57 17.71
CA ARG A 186 -10.73 0.33 18.77
C ARG A 186 -11.65 1.52 19.03
N PHE A 187 -12.38 2.00 18.01
CA PHE A 187 -13.28 3.15 18.14
C PHE A 187 -14.75 2.89 17.78
N LEU A 188 -15.20 1.63 17.74
CA LEU A 188 -16.62 1.34 17.55
C LEU A 188 -17.38 1.49 18.88
N PRO A 189 -18.62 2.03 18.89
CA PRO A 189 -19.53 1.91 20.02
C PRO A 189 -19.65 0.45 20.50
N ASN A 190 -19.80 0.21 21.81
CA ASN A 190 -19.80 -1.14 22.38
C ASN A 190 -20.81 -2.10 21.71
N TRP A 191 -21.95 -1.58 21.26
CA TRP A 191 -22.98 -2.34 20.56
C TRP A 191 -22.55 -2.76 19.13
N SER A 192 -21.81 -1.91 18.41
CA SER A 192 -21.31 -2.19 17.06
C SER A 192 -19.89 -2.79 17.04
N LYS A 193 -19.18 -2.83 18.18
CA LYS A 193 -17.95 -3.62 18.34
C LYS A 193 -18.18 -5.08 17.99
N ARG A 194 -19.39 -5.62 18.17
CA ARG A 194 -19.71 -7.02 17.82
C ARG A 194 -19.88 -7.24 16.31
N TRP A 195 -20.21 -6.20 15.55
CA TRP A 195 -20.38 -6.28 14.10
C TRP A 195 -19.01 -6.48 13.43
N LYS A 196 -18.79 -7.68 12.90
CA LYS A 196 -17.60 -8.00 12.09
C LYS A 196 -17.65 -7.12 10.84
N GLY A 197 -16.68 -6.21 10.70
CA GLY A 197 -16.53 -5.41 9.48
C GLY A 197 -16.82 -3.91 9.56
N VAL A 198 -16.65 -3.24 10.71
CA VAL A 198 -16.80 -1.77 10.79
C VAL A 198 -15.54 -1.05 11.34
N SER A 199 -14.49 -1.80 11.69
CA SER A 199 -13.22 -1.23 12.17
C SER A 199 -12.49 -0.47 11.06
N HIS A 200 -12.05 0.75 11.35
CA HIS A 200 -11.27 1.57 10.42
C HIS A 200 -9.78 1.65 10.76
N ASP A 201 -9.42 1.23 11.95
CA ASP A 201 -8.04 1.17 12.40
C ASP A 201 -7.49 -0.21 12.09
N LEU A 202 -6.21 -0.29 11.75
CA LEU A 202 -5.52 -1.53 11.44
C LEU A 202 -4.37 -1.71 12.41
N LYS A 203 -4.04 -2.97 12.74
CA LYS A 203 -2.77 -3.32 13.34
C LYS A 203 -2.10 -4.40 12.51
N LEU A 204 -0.80 -4.27 12.34
CA LEU A 204 0.06 -5.27 11.76
C LEU A 204 0.68 -6.07 12.90
N VAL A 205 0.58 -7.38 12.82
CA VAL A 205 1.24 -8.29 13.76
C VAL A 205 2.17 -9.24 13.01
N ASN A 206 3.27 -9.65 13.63
CA ASN A 206 4.12 -10.72 13.10
C ASN A 206 3.61 -12.11 13.50
N SER A 207 4.37 -13.16 13.18
CA SER A 207 4.08 -14.56 13.54
C SER A 207 3.92 -14.77 15.04
N ASP A 208 4.70 -14.05 15.85
CA ASP A 208 4.65 -14.13 17.32
C ASP A 208 3.55 -13.25 17.94
N LYS A 209 2.67 -12.69 17.10
CA LYS A 209 1.57 -11.80 17.48
C LYS A 209 2.04 -10.49 18.13
N VAL A 210 3.32 -10.14 17.97
CA VAL A 210 3.86 -8.84 18.37
C VAL A 210 3.34 -7.77 17.42
N VAL A 211 2.90 -6.63 17.95
CA VAL A 211 2.43 -5.50 17.14
C VAL A 211 3.62 -4.79 16.52
N ILE A 212 3.63 -4.74 15.19
CA ILE A 212 4.72 -4.18 14.38
C ILE A 212 4.39 -2.77 13.91
N ALA A 213 3.13 -2.55 13.56
CA ALA A 213 2.63 -1.24 13.17
C ALA A 213 1.15 -1.11 13.51
N THR A 214 0.69 0.12 13.72
CA THR A 214 -0.71 0.47 13.85
C THR A 214 -1.07 1.56 12.85
N PHE A 215 -2.29 1.53 12.35
CA PHE A 215 -2.86 2.61 11.55
C PHE A 215 -4.15 3.05 12.22
N GLU A 216 -4.18 4.32 12.64
CA GLU A 216 -5.34 4.95 13.26
C GLU A 216 -6.00 5.85 12.23
N LYS A 217 -7.25 5.53 11.86
CA LYS A 217 -7.97 6.37 10.91
C LYS A 217 -8.48 7.60 11.64
N GLU A 218 -8.30 8.75 11.02
CA GLU A 218 -8.87 9.98 11.54
C GLU A 218 -10.41 9.90 11.49
N ARG A 219 -11.04 10.17 12.63
CA ARG A 219 -12.50 10.24 12.72
C ARG A 219 -12.97 11.35 11.77
N TRP A 220 -13.98 11.03 10.96
CA TRP A 220 -14.55 11.96 9.99
C TRP A 220 -13.60 12.39 8.85
N ALA A 221 -12.50 11.67 8.60
CA ALA A 221 -11.61 11.93 7.46
C ALA A 221 -12.35 12.14 6.12
N SER A 222 -13.48 11.45 5.93
CA SER A 222 -14.32 11.55 4.74
C SER A 222 -15.14 12.85 4.65
N PHE A 223 -15.38 13.52 5.78
CA PHE A 223 -16.19 14.75 5.89
C PHE A 223 -15.34 16.01 6.11
N LYS A 224 -14.07 15.85 6.51
CA LYS A 224 -13.16 16.99 6.68
C LYS A 224 -12.78 17.60 5.32
N LYS A 225 -12.84 18.93 5.24
CA LYS A 225 -12.38 19.67 4.06
C LYS A 225 -10.87 19.44 3.88
N ALA A 226 -10.45 19.35 2.62
CA ALA A 226 -9.04 19.27 2.30
C ALA A 226 -8.31 20.55 2.73
N GLN A 227 -7.19 20.38 3.41
CA GLN A 227 -6.31 21.46 3.82
C GLN A 227 -5.53 21.98 2.62
N LYS A 228 -5.36 23.30 2.56
CA LYS A 228 -4.45 23.95 1.61
C LYS A 228 -3.07 24.03 2.25
N THR A 229 -2.05 23.56 1.55
CA THR A 229 -0.65 23.77 1.93
C THR A 229 -0.11 25.02 1.23
N PRO A 230 1.05 25.57 1.67
CA PRO A 230 1.66 26.75 1.06
C PRO A 230 1.75 26.64 -0.47
N GLU A 231 1.68 27.78 -1.16
CA GLU A 231 1.45 27.85 -2.61
C GLU A 231 2.54 27.18 -3.45
N ASP A 232 3.77 27.17 -2.93
CA ASP A 232 4.96 26.56 -3.54
C ASP A 232 5.12 25.06 -3.22
N SER A 233 4.25 24.49 -2.39
CA SER A 233 4.31 23.07 -2.08
C SER A 233 3.84 22.22 -3.26
N ALA A 234 4.54 21.12 -3.52
CA ALA A 234 4.18 20.13 -4.54
C ALA A 234 2.77 19.52 -4.36
N ASN A 235 2.17 19.72 -3.18
CA ASN A 235 0.93 19.12 -2.69
C ASN A 235 -0.14 20.11 -2.22
N LYS A 236 -0.32 21.24 -2.93
CA LYS A 236 -1.28 22.35 -2.67
C LYS A 236 -2.62 22.05 -1.98
N LYS A 237 -3.22 20.86 -2.16
CA LYS A 237 -4.48 20.47 -1.52
C LYS A 237 -4.48 18.98 -1.16
N ARG A 238 -4.69 18.66 0.12
CA ARG A 238 -4.71 17.28 0.63
C ARG A 238 -5.71 17.10 1.77
N SER A 239 -6.30 15.92 1.89
CA SER A 239 -7.19 15.54 3.00
C SER A 239 -6.48 14.52 3.88
N HIS A 240 -6.41 14.78 5.18
CA HIS A 240 -5.86 13.81 6.13
C HIS A 240 -6.79 12.59 6.24
N ILE A 241 -6.20 11.40 6.27
CA ILE A 241 -6.93 10.13 6.38
C ILE A 241 -6.74 9.51 7.75
N GLY A 242 -5.54 9.62 8.30
CA GLY A 242 -5.14 8.93 9.52
C GLY A 242 -3.62 8.84 9.63
N THR A 243 -3.15 8.12 10.63
CA THR A 243 -1.75 8.07 11.04
C THR A 243 -1.28 6.63 11.15
N ILE A 244 -0.17 6.29 10.51
CA ILE A 244 0.53 5.02 10.71
C ILE A 244 1.65 5.24 11.73
N SER A 245 1.74 4.34 12.70
CA SER A 245 2.81 4.28 13.69
C SER A 245 3.52 2.95 13.56
N ILE A 246 4.85 2.99 13.46
CA ILE A 246 5.73 1.84 13.26
C ILE A 246 6.59 1.68 14.52
N TYR A 247 6.59 0.48 15.08
CA TYR A 247 7.25 0.17 16.35
C TYR A 247 8.67 -0.40 16.13
N PRO A 248 9.55 -0.38 17.15
CA PRO A 248 10.94 -0.83 17.01
C PRO A 248 11.10 -2.26 16.50
N SER A 249 10.16 -3.16 16.81
CA SER A 249 10.13 -4.54 16.34
C SER A 249 9.96 -4.69 14.82
N ALA A 250 9.70 -3.60 14.10
CA ALA A 250 9.49 -3.57 12.67
C ALA A 250 10.77 -3.54 11.82
N PHE A 251 11.95 -3.47 12.41
CA PHE A 251 13.20 -3.28 11.67
C PHE A 251 14.11 -4.52 11.75
N PRO A 252 13.73 -5.66 11.16
CA PRO A 252 14.68 -6.75 10.93
C PRO A 252 15.71 -6.31 9.86
N SER A 253 16.87 -6.97 9.84
CA SER A 253 17.90 -6.68 8.84
C SER A 253 17.41 -6.95 7.41
N ASN A 254 17.63 -5.99 6.50
CA ASN A 254 17.35 -6.14 5.06
C ASN A 254 18.00 -7.40 4.46
N SER A 255 19.21 -7.74 4.90
CA SER A 255 19.94 -8.93 4.42
C SER A 255 19.19 -10.24 4.69
N SER A 256 18.64 -10.39 5.90
CA SER A 256 17.80 -11.52 6.29
C SER A 256 16.53 -11.58 5.44
N CYS A 257 15.90 -10.43 5.20
CA CYS A 257 14.69 -10.34 4.37
C CYS A 257 14.94 -10.82 2.94
N ILE A 258 16.06 -10.40 2.34
CA ILE A 258 16.43 -10.75 0.96
C ILE A 258 16.82 -12.24 0.85
N ASN A 259 17.64 -12.75 1.79
CA ASN A 259 18.08 -14.15 1.77
C ASN A 259 16.89 -15.11 1.86
N HIS A 260 15.96 -14.88 2.78
CA HIS A 260 14.74 -15.68 2.85
C HIS A 260 13.85 -15.57 1.61
N ALA A 261 13.81 -14.40 0.96
CA ALA A 261 13.07 -14.24 -0.27
C ALA A 261 13.69 -15.04 -1.43
N LYS A 262 15.03 -15.12 -1.49
CA LYS A 262 15.77 -15.98 -2.43
C LYS A 262 15.45 -17.45 -2.19
N GLU A 263 15.60 -17.91 -0.94
CA GLU A 263 15.29 -19.30 -0.53
C GLU A 263 13.84 -19.68 -0.90
N THR A 264 12.88 -18.79 -0.61
CA THR A 264 11.47 -19.03 -0.92
C THR A 264 11.23 -19.12 -2.44
N GLU A 265 11.92 -18.31 -3.24
CA GLU A 265 11.80 -18.35 -4.70
C GLU A 265 12.46 -19.60 -5.28
N GLU A 266 13.60 -20.02 -4.74
CA GLU A 266 14.29 -21.25 -5.11
C GLU A 266 13.47 -22.48 -4.76
N GLN A 267 12.94 -22.56 -3.54
CA GLN A 267 12.06 -23.64 -3.11
C GLN A 267 10.79 -23.71 -3.98
N TYR A 268 10.26 -22.57 -4.41
CA TYR A 268 9.15 -22.55 -5.36
C TYR A 268 9.53 -23.12 -6.74
N ARG A 269 10.75 -22.85 -7.23
CA ARG A 269 11.23 -23.37 -8.53
C ARG A 269 11.48 -24.87 -8.50
N LEU A 270 11.92 -25.39 -7.36
CA LEU A 270 12.22 -26.81 -7.15
C LEU A 270 10.98 -27.65 -6.88
N ASP A 271 9.85 -27.04 -6.50
CA ASP A 271 8.61 -27.75 -6.20
C ASP A 271 7.92 -28.29 -7.48
N PRO A 272 7.91 -29.62 -7.70
CA PRO A 272 7.39 -30.22 -8.94
C PRO A 272 5.87 -30.09 -9.06
N THR A 273 5.16 -29.79 -7.97
CA THR A 273 3.70 -29.64 -7.96
C THR A 273 3.24 -28.27 -8.46
N LYS A 274 4.17 -27.30 -8.58
CA LYS A 274 3.84 -25.93 -8.93
C LYS A 274 4.09 -25.66 -10.41
N LYS A 275 3.08 -25.11 -11.08
CA LYS A 275 3.21 -24.67 -12.47
C LYS A 275 4.34 -23.62 -12.57
N PRO A 276 5.29 -23.77 -13.51
CA PRO A 276 6.38 -22.83 -13.67
C PRO A 276 5.81 -21.43 -13.93
N LYS A 277 6.37 -20.42 -13.24
CA LYS A 277 5.94 -19.04 -13.43
C LYS A 277 6.16 -18.65 -14.90
N PRO A 278 5.26 -17.86 -15.50
CA PRO A 278 5.48 -17.37 -16.85
C PRO A 278 6.81 -16.61 -16.91
N LYS A 279 7.66 -16.87 -17.93
CA LYS A 279 8.96 -16.19 -18.13
C LYS A 279 8.89 -14.65 -18.00
N LYS A 280 7.72 -14.06 -18.27
CA LYS A 280 7.44 -12.61 -18.11
C LYS A 280 7.50 -12.12 -16.67
N HIS A 281 7.27 -12.99 -15.68
CA HIS A 281 7.27 -12.65 -14.25
C HIS A 281 8.65 -12.70 -13.62
N THR A 282 9.56 -13.53 -14.14
CA THR A 282 10.91 -13.69 -13.59
C THR A 282 11.95 -12.79 -14.24
N LYS A 283 11.67 -12.26 -15.44
CA LYS A 283 12.62 -11.45 -16.24
C LYS A 283 13.23 -10.25 -15.51
N TYR A 284 12.54 -9.71 -14.51
CA TYR A 284 12.93 -8.47 -13.84
C TYR A 284 13.27 -8.65 -12.36
N ILE A 285 13.27 -9.89 -11.86
CA ILE A 285 13.62 -10.16 -10.47
C ILE A 285 15.14 -10.01 -10.34
N ASN A 286 15.56 -9.21 -9.38
CA ASN A 286 16.97 -9.07 -9.02
C ASN A 286 17.06 -8.98 -7.50
N PHE A 287 17.53 -10.04 -6.84
CA PHE A 287 17.69 -10.08 -5.39
C PHE A 287 19.07 -9.58 -4.93
N ASP A 288 20.04 -9.47 -5.85
CA ASP A 288 21.42 -9.06 -5.56
C ASP A 288 21.65 -7.56 -5.78
N GLY A 289 20.66 -6.89 -6.38
CA GLY A 289 20.70 -5.46 -6.62
C GLY A 289 20.74 -4.64 -5.32
N PRO A 290 21.39 -3.47 -5.32
CA PRO A 290 21.41 -2.60 -4.16
C PRO A 290 20.02 -2.03 -3.86
N HIS A 291 19.79 -1.72 -2.59
CA HIS A 291 18.61 -1.02 -2.11
C HIS A 291 19.01 -0.01 -1.04
N SER A 292 18.53 1.22 -1.18
CA SER A 292 18.96 2.35 -0.35
C SER A 292 18.00 2.71 0.79
N GLY A 293 16.95 1.91 1.03
CA GLY A 293 15.96 2.16 2.08
C GLY A 293 15.74 0.96 3.01
N GLU A 294 14.74 1.09 3.87
CA GLU A 294 14.32 0.04 4.81
C GLU A 294 13.17 -0.76 4.19
N LEU A 295 13.44 -2.00 3.77
CA LEU A 295 12.46 -2.82 3.03
C LEU A 295 11.21 -3.09 3.86
N THR A 296 11.40 -3.37 5.15
CA THR A 296 10.27 -3.66 6.05
C THR A 296 9.39 -2.43 6.21
N GLU A 297 9.98 -1.26 6.44
CA GLU A 297 9.22 -0.02 6.57
C GLU A 297 8.42 0.28 5.29
N GLU A 298 9.08 0.18 4.14
CA GLU A 298 8.47 0.39 2.84
C GLU A 298 7.32 -0.57 2.57
N MET A 299 7.51 -1.85 2.92
CA MET A 299 6.48 -2.86 2.81
C MET A 299 5.32 -2.59 3.77
N ILE A 300 5.59 -2.16 5.00
CA ILE A 300 4.57 -1.77 5.99
C ILE A 300 3.72 -0.62 5.45
N VAL A 301 4.36 0.47 5.01
CA VAL A 301 3.66 1.66 4.50
C VAL A 301 2.84 1.30 3.25
N PHE A 302 3.44 0.57 2.30
CA PHE A 302 2.75 0.24 1.06
C PHE A 302 1.60 -0.76 1.28
N SER A 303 1.80 -1.79 2.11
CA SER A 303 0.77 -2.76 2.47
C SER A 303 -0.36 -2.15 3.29
N CYS A 304 -0.05 -1.21 4.19
CA CYS A 304 -1.05 -0.41 4.91
C CYS A 304 -1.95 0.35 3.93
N TRP A 305 -1.35 1.08 2.99
CA TRP A 305 -2.09 1.78 1.94
C TRP A 305 -3.00 0.84 1.15
N MET A 306 -2.47 -0.32 0.73
CA MET A 306 -3.24 -1.32 0.00
C MET A 306 -4.39 -1.88 0.83
N ALA A 307 -4.19 -2.10 2.12
CA ALA A 307 -5.24 -2.57 3.03
C ALA A 307 -6.37 -1.54 3.15
N ILE A 308 -6.04 -0.26 3.31
CA ILE A 308 -7.01 0.86 3.35
C ILE A 308 -7.77 0.96 2.03
N GLU A 309 -7.08 0.92 0.89
CA GLU A 309 -7.71 1.01 -0.43
C GLU A 309 -8.59 -0.22 -0.71
N ALA A 310 -8.11 -1.43 -0.39
CA ALA A 310 -8.88 -2.66 -0.54
C ALA A 310 -10.17 -2.61 0.29
N GLU A 311 -10.09 -2.17 1.55
CA GLU A 311 -11.26 -2.02 2.41
C GLU A 311 -12.24 -0.97 1.88
N HIS A 312 -11.73 0.21 1.50
CA HIS A 312 -12.55 1.26 0.90
C HIS A 312 -13.30 0.71 -0.30
N ARG A 313 -12.60 0.03 -1.21
CA ARG A 313 -13.19 -0.49 -2.45
C ARG A 313 -14.13 -1.65 -2.19
N LEU A 314 -13.82 -2.59 -1.31
CA LEU A 314 -14.74 -3.69 -0.97
C LEU A 314 -16.09 -3.17 -0.45
N ARG A 315 -16.09 -2.06 0.30
CA ARG A 315 -17.35 -1.45 0.78
C ARG A 315 -18.16 -0.81 -0.34
N TYR A 316 -17.53 -0.07 -1.25
CA TYR A 316 -18.24 0.60 -2.36
C TYR A 316 -18.52 -0.32 -3.55
N LYS A 317 -17.75 -1.39 -3.74
CA LYS A 317 -17.92 -2.32 -4.85
C LYS A 317 -19.15 -3.23 -4.70
N ILE A 318 -19.72 -3.34 -3.50
CA ILE A 318 -21.07 -3.92 -3.34
C ILE A 318 -22.07 -3.11 -4.17
N LEU A 319 -21.94 -1.78 -4.22
CA LEU A 319 -22.78 -0.93 -5.06
C LEU A 319 -22.47 -1.10 -6.55
N ASP A 320 -21.20 -1.23 -6.94
CA ASP A 320 -20.83 -1.48 -8.35
C ASP A 320 -21.37 -2.83 -8.86
N VAL A 321 -21.32 -3.89 -8.04
CA VAL A 321 -21.87 -5.21 -8.39
C VAL A 321 -23.41 -5.17 -8.44
N LEU A 322 -24.05 -4.46 -7.51
CA LEU A 322 -25.50 -4.25 -7.56
C LEU A 322 -25.91 -3.43 -8.79
N HIS A 323 -25.11 -2.44 -9.19
CA HIS A 323 -25.35 -1.67 -10.41
C HIS A 323 -25.14 -2.51 -11.67
N GLU A 324 -24.09 -3.33 -11.73
CA GLU A 324 -23.82 -4.25 -12.84
C GLU A 324 -24.91 -5.33 -12.95
N VAL A 325 -25.43 -5.83 -11.82
CA VAL A 325 -26.60 -6.74 -11.81
C VAL A 325 -27.89 -6.00 -12.21
N ALA A 326 -28.08 -4.76 -11.78
CA ALA A 326 -29.24 -3.95 -12.18
C ALA A 326 -29.23 -3.59 -13.67
N GLU A 327 -28.06 -3.31 -14.26
CA GLU A 327 -27.90 -3.11 -15.71
C GLU A 327 -28.17 -4.39 -16.51
N ILE A 328 -27.91 -5.57 -15.93
CA ILE A 328 -28.18 -6.88 -16.57
C ILE A 328 -29.66 -7.29 -16.44
N VAL A 329 -30.32 -6.93 -15.33
CA VAL A 329 -31.70 -7.32 -15.03
C VAL A 329 -32.73 -6.28 -15.54
N GLY A 330 -32.32 -5.03 -15.73
CA GLY A 330 -33.15 -3.93 -16.23
C GLY A 330 -32.83 -3.51 -17.67
N GLY A 331 -32.59 -4.49 -18.55
CA GLY A 331 -32.49 -4.30 -20.00
C GLY A 331 -33.82 -4.56 -20.69
#